data_AF-A0A836UCV9-F1
#
_entry.id   AF-A0A836UCV9-F1
#
_cell.length_a   1.000
_cell.length_b   1.000
_cell.length_c   1.000
_cell.angle_alpha   90.00
_cell.angle_beta   90.00
_cell.angle_gamma   90.00
#
_symmetry.space_group_name_H-M   'P 1'
#
loop_
_entity.id
_entity.type
_entity.pdbx_description
1 polymer ?
#
loop_
_entity_poly.entity_id
_entity_poly.type
_entity_poly.pdbx_seq_one_letter_code
_entity_poly.pdbx_strand_id
1 'polypeptide(L)'
;MPVDLLSSVSHLPQLLATCLVEMVGQLDESSDEKAFLPLAAGGFRDMTRIASSPFAPVWQDIYGTNPDRVRAMVDEYIKALAQRAAQVGDDGLATSFDYANRVRDGIPRDTKGFIHRLSEVLVVCEDKPGVIAEIATALAQEDVNINDIEVVKVREGMGAPGG
;
A
#
# COMPACT_ATOMS: atom_id res chain seq x y z
N MET A 1 -14.79 19.58 8.97
CA MET A 1 -14.98 19.34 7.53
C MET A 1 -15.17 17.85 7.30
N PRO A 2 -16.04 17.40 6.39
CA PRO A 2 -16.15 15.99 6.08
C PRO A 2 -14.83 15.53 5.48
N VAL A 3 -14.21 14.55 6.12
CA VAL A 3 -12.97 13.90 5.67
C VAL A 3 -13.30 13.24 4.33
N ASP A 4 -12.63 13.65 3.26
CA ASP A 4 -12.87 13.04 1.96
C ASP A 4 -12.13 11.69 1.94
N LEU A 5 -12.88 10.59 1.98
CA LEU A 5 -12.35 9.23 2.16
C LEU A 5 -11.20 8.96 1.17
N LEU A 6 -11.44 9.21 -0.12
CA LEU A 6 -10.45 9.06 -1.21
C LEU A 6 -9.20 9.94 -1.02
N SER A 7 -9.35 11.16 -0.50
CA SER A 7 -8.21 12.03 -0.22
C SER A 7 -7.36 11.49 0.92
N SER A 8 -7.97 10.89 1.94
CA SER A 8 -7.27 10.34 3.11
C SER A 8 -6.60 8.98 2.86
N VAL A 9 -7.20 8.10 2.05
CA VAL A 9 -6.71 6.71 1.86
C VAL A 9 -6.08 6.41 0.50
N SER A 10 -6.13 7.34 -0.45
CA SER A 10 -5.52 7.15 -1.79
C SER A 10 -4.63 8.33 -2.22
N HIS A 11 -5.16 9.56 -2.22
CA HIS A 11 -4.41 10.69 -2.76
C HIS A 11 -3.28 11.15 -1.85
N LEU A 12 -3.54 11.29 -0.55
CA LEU A 12 -2.50 11.64 0.41
C LEU A 12 -1.38 10.59 0.45
N PRO A 13 -1.65 9.26 0.55
CA PRO A 13 -0.60 8.24 0.47
C PRO A 13 0.28 8.36 -0.78
N GLN A 14 -0.30 8.60 -1.96
CA GLN A 14 0.48 8.82 -3.18
C GLN A 14 1.43 10.01 -3.03
N LEU A 15 0.92 11.17 -2.61
CA LEU A 15 1.72 12.39 -2.47
C LEU A 15 2.86 12.21 -1.47
N LEU A 16 2.57 11.57 -0.32
CA LEU A 16 3.56 11.29 0.71
C LEU A 16 4.65 10.33 0.23
N ALA A 17 4.28 9.27 -0.52
CA ALA A 17 5.25 8.35 -1.10
C ALA A 17 6.17 9.07 -2.10
N THR A 18 5.61 9.88 -2.99
CA THR A 18 6.40 10.68 -3.96
C THR A 18 7.33 11.66 -3.25
N CYS A 19 6.83 12.41 -2.25
CA CYS A 19 7.62 13.38 -1.48
C CYS A 19 8.78 12.71 -0.73
N LEU A 20 8.54 11.54 -0.13
CA LEU A 20 9.57 10.81 0.60
C LEU A 20 10.70 10.31 -0.33
N VAL A 21 10.35 9.78 -1.50
CA VAL A 21 11.34 9.35 -2.49
C VAL A 21 12.16 10.53 -3.01
N GLU A 22 11.48 11.64 -3.32
CA GLU A 22 12.15 12.87 -3.76
C GLU A 22 13.15 13.37 -2.71
N MET A 23 12.72 13.46 -1.44
CA MET A 23 13.57 13.93 -0.35
C MET A 23 14.80 13.04 -0.13
N VAL A 24 14.63 11.71 -0.10
CA VAL A 24 15.76 10.78 0.06
C VAL A 24 16.68 10.81 -1.16
N GLY A 25 16.13 10.93 -2.37
CA GLY A 25 16.92 11.07 -3.60
C GLY A 25 17.79 12.32 -3.59
N GLN A 26 17.22 13.48 -3.21
CA GLN A 26 17.96 14.72 -3.07
C GLN A 26 19.07 14.64 -2.01
N LEU A 27 18.80 13.96 -0.88
CA LEU A 27 19.81 13.73 0.15
C LEU A 27 20.95 12.84 -0.38
N ASP A 28 20.64 11.77 -1.09
CA ASP A 28 21.63 10.88 -1.72
C ASP A 28 22.51 11.63 -2.71
N GLU A 29 21.90 12.45 -3.58
CA GLU A 29 22.60 13.31 -4.55
C GLU A 29 23.53 14.33 -3.90
N SER A 30 23.12 14.86 -2.74
CA SER A 30 23.90 15.84 -1.97
C SER A 30 24.99 15.21 -1.11
N SER A 31 24.96 13.88 -0.93
CA SER A 31 25.92 13.16 -0.08
C SER A 31 27.14 12.70 -0.89
N ASP A 32 28.33 12.85 -0.30
CA ASP A 32 29.57 12.37 -0.93
C ASP A 32 29.62 10.83 -1.02
N GLU A 33 28.94 10.13 -0.10
CA GLU A 33 28.98 8.66 0.02
C GLU A 33 27.95 7.95 -0.88
N LYS A 34 26.88 8.64 -1.34
CA LYS A 34 25.77 8.07 -2.15
C LYS A 34 25.23 6.73 -1.61
N ALA A 35 25.13 6.64 -0.29
CA ALA A 35 24.80 5.41 0.41
C ALA A 35 23.31 5.30 0.78
N PHE A 36 22.52 6.37 0.64
CA PHE A 36 21.14 6.39 1.11
C PHE A 36 20.25 5.46 0.29
N LEU A 37 20.33 5.52 -1.04
CA LEU A 37 19.52 4.67 -1.92
C LEU A 37 19.94 3.18 -1.90
N PRO A 38 21.24 2.83 -1.88
CA PRO A 38 21.67 1.44 -1.73
C PRO A 38 21.27 0.80 -0.38
N LEU A 39 21.20 1.59 0.70
CA LEU A 39 20.83 1.12 2.04
C LEU A 39 19.31 1.09 2.26
N ALA A 40 18.52 1.76 1.43
CA ALA A 40 17.06 1.82 1.50
C ALA A 40 16.35 0.53 1.03
N ALA A 41 16.93 -0.64 1.32
CA ALA A 41 16.41 -1.93 0.85
C ALA A 41 15.18 -2.43 1.65
N GLY A 42 14.28 -3.12 0.96
CA GLY A 42 13.09 -3.78 1.51
C GLY A 42 11.98 -2.79 1.90
N GLY A 43 11.95 -2.38 3.16
CA GLY A 43 10.83 -1.63 3.74
C GLY A 43 10.58 -0.27 3.11
N PHE A 44 11.64 0.46 2.72
CA PHE A 44 11.49 1.73 2.01
C PHE A 44 10.87 1.52 0.63
N ARG A 45 11.41 0.59 -0.18
CA ARG A 45 10.87 0.26 -1.51
C ARG A 45 9.40 -0.17 -1.44
N ASP A 46 9.02 -0.96 -0.45
CA ASP A 46 7.64 -1.43 -0.29
C ASP A 46 6.70 -0.28 0.10
N MET A 47 7.11 0.54 1.08
CA MET A 47 6.33 1.70 1.54
C MET A 47 6.16 2.75 0.44
N THR A 48 7.18 2.95 -0.41
CA THR A 48 7.17 3.94 -1.48
C THR A 48 6.82 3.36 -2.85
N ARG A 49 6.31 2.13 -2.94
CA ARG A 49 6.03 1.44 -4.21
C ARG A 49 5.17 2.27 -5.16
N ILE A 50 4.19 3.01 -4.64
CA ILE A 50 3.25 3.83 -5.43
C ILE A 50 3.86 5.13 -5.96
N ALA A 51 5.02 5.56 -5.46
CA ALA A 51 5.71 6.78 -5.89
C ALA A 51 6.13 6.74 -7.38
N SER A 52 6.22 5.55 -7.98
CA SER A 52 6.55 5.36 -9.40
C SER A 52 5.39 5.63 -10.36
N SER A 53 4.21 5.99 -9.85
CA SER A 53 3.04 6.32 -10.67
C SER A 53 3.31 7.56 -11.54
N PRO A 54 2.98 7.54 -12.85
CA PRO A 54 3.14 8.70 -13.71
C PRO A 54 2.18 9.82 -13.28
N PHE A 55 2.64 11.07 -13.29
CA PHE A 55 1.82 12.21 -12.85
C PHE A 55 0.58 12.41 -13.74
N ALA A 56 0.73 12.36 -15.07
CA ALA A 56 -0.38 12.53 -16.01
C ALA A 56 -0.89 11.19 -16.56
N PRO A 57 -2.20 11.09 -16.90
CA PRO A 57 -3.24 12.11 -16.69
C PRO A 57 -3.87 12.06 -15.29
N VAL A 58 -3.77 10.93 -14.60
CA VAL A 58 -4.59 10.62 -13.42
C VAL A 58 -4.31 11.54 -12.23
N TRP A 59 -3.06 11.66 -11.80
CA TRP A 59 -2.72 12.48 -10.64
C TRP A 59 -2.80 13.97 -10.94
N GLN A 60 -2.51 14.38 -12.17
CA GLN A 60 -2.74 15.73 -12.68
C GLN A 60 -4.20 16.13 -12.51
N ASP A 61 -5.14 15.28 -12.94
CA ASP A 61 -6.57 15.54 -12.81
C ASP A 61 -7.02 15.52 -11.36
N ILE A 62 -6.58 14.55 -10.56
CA ILE A 62 -6.91 14.43 -9.13
C ILE A 62 -6.49 15.69 -8.36
N TYR A 63 -5.24 16.11 -8.50
CA TYR A 63 -4.72 17.28 -7.79
C TYR A 63 -5.23 18.60 -8.39
N GLY A 64 -5.61 18.61 -9.67
CA GLY A 64 -6.22 19.77 -10.33
C GLY A 64 -7.70 19.97 -10.01
N THR A 65 -8.44 18.89 -9.75
CA THR A 65 -9.90 18.95 -9.53
C THR A 65 -10.26 19.43 -8.12
N ASN A 66 -9.47 19.05 -7.10
CA ASN A 66 -9.76 19.44 -5.73
C ASN A 66 -8.52 19.68 -4.84
N PRO A 67 -7.70 20.70 -5.18
CA PRO A 67 -6.44 20.96 -4.49
C PRO A 67 -6.63 21.30 -3.01
N ASP A 68 -7.72 21.98 -2.64
CA ASP A 68 -7.96 22.42 -1.26
C ASP A 68 -8.18 21.25 -0.31
N ARG A 69 -8.82 20.17 -0.77
CA ARG A 69 -9.06 18.99 0.06
C ARG A 69 -7.78 18.20 0.31
N VAL A 70 -6.96 18.04 -0.73
CA VAL A 70 -5.65 17.40 -0.59
C VAL A 70 -4.77 18.23 0.35
N ARG A 71 -4.76 19.56 0.18
CA ARG A 71 -4.02 20.48 1.07
C ARG A 71 -4.45 20.38 2.52
N ALA A 72 -5.76 20.37 2.79
CA ALA A 72 -6.27 20.19 4.15
C ALA A 72 -5.81 18.87 4.78
N MET A 73 -5.76 17.78 4.01
CA MET A 73 -5.25 16.48 4.49
C MET A 73 -3.73 16.48 4.71
N VAL A 74 -2.98 17.17 3.86
CA VAL A 74 -1.54 17.40 4.07
C VAL A 74 -1.31 18.17 5.37
N ASP A 75 -2.08 19.23 5.64
CA ASP A 75 -1.94 20.02 6.87
C ASP A 75 -2.22 19.19 8.13
N GLU A 76 -3.26 18.35 8.11
CA GLU A 76 -3.54 17.41 9.21
C GLU A 76 -2.41 16.39 9.40
N TYR A 77 -1.84 15.88 8.31
CA TYR A 77 -0.70 14.97 8.37
C TYR A 77 0.55 15.65 8.93
N ILE A 78 0.85 16.89 8.51
CA ILE A 78 1.97 17.68 9.04
C ILE A 78 1.83 17.88 10.55
N LYS A 79 0.63 18.24 11.03
CA LYS A 79 0.37 18.38 12.48
C LYS A 79 0.63 17.08 13.22
N ALA A 80 0.12 15.95 12.69
CA ALA A 80 0.34 14.64 13.29
C ALA A 80 1.83 14.27 13.32
N LEU A 81 2.54 14.48 12.20
CA LEU A 81 3.97 14.19 12.09
C LEU A 81 4.80 15.06 13.03
N ALA A 82 4.49 16.35 13.17
CA ALA A 82 5.17 17.25 14.10
C ALA A 82 4.99 16.81 15.56
N GLN A 83 3.79 16.34 15.94
CA GLN A 83 3.55 15.78 17.26
C GLN A 83 4.37 14.52 17.51
N ARG A 84 4.53 13.64 16.50
CA ARG A 84 5.36 12.42 16.64
C ARG A 84 6.84 12.76 16.66
N ALA A 85 7.30 13.73 15.88
CA ALA A 85 8.67 14.21 15.91
C ALA A 85 9.06 14.70 17.32
N ALA A 86 8.16 15.41 18.00
CA ALA A 86 8.38 15.87 19.37
C ALA A 86 8.48 14.74 20.42
N GLN A 87 8.05 13.52 20.08
CA GLN A 87 8.12 12.34 20.95
C GLN A 87 9.27 11.39 20.60
N VAL A 88 10.08 11.70 19.58
CA VAL A 88 11.23 10.86 19.25
C VAL A 88 12.21 10.84 20.42
N GLY A 89 12.50 9.65 20.93
CA GLY A 89 13.33 9.44 22.12
C GLY A 89 12.55 9.43 23.44
N ASP A 90 11.22 9.55 23.40
CA ASP A 90 10.31 9.42 24.54
C ASP A 90 9.44 8.15 24.42
N ASP A 91 8.96 7.62 25.55
CA ASP A 91 8.10 6.44 25.65
C ASP A 91 6.70 6.69 25.05
N GLY A 92 6.32 7.95 24.82
CA GLY A 92 5.05 8.34 24.20
C GLY A 92 4.82 7.77 22.80
N LEU A 93 5.88 7.36 22.09
CA LEU A 93 5.76 6.68 20.80
C LEU A 93 5.15 5.28 20.91
N ALA A 94 5.34 4.57 22.03
CA ALA A 94 4.81 3.21 22.19
C ALA A 94 3.28 3.18 21.99
N THR A 95 2.58 4.16 22.57
CA THR A 95 1.12 4.28 22.41
C THR A 95 0.72 4.53 20.95
N SER A 96 1.51 5.30 20.21
CA SER A 96 1.26 5.57 18.80
C SER A 96 1.46 4.33 17.94
N PHE A 97 2.50 3.53 18.22
CA PHE A 97 2.77 2.26 17.55
C PHE A 97 1.67 1.23 17.84
N ASP A 98 1.23 1.11 19.08
CA ASP A 98 0.15 0.19 19.47
C ASP A 98 -1.18 0.57 18.80
N TYR A 99 -1.51 1.86 18.77
CA TYR A 99 -2.68 2.34 18.06
C TYR A 99 -2.60 2.01 16.56
N ALA A 100 -1.47 2.30 15.91
CA ALA A 100 -1.28 2.06 14.49
C ALA A 100 -1.36 0.56 14.14
N ASN A 101 -0.71 -0.31 14.93
CA ASN A 101 -0.74 -1.76 14.75
C ASN A 101 -2.17 -2.29 14.85
N ARG A 102 -2.91 -1.91 15.89
CA ARG A 102 -4.30 -2.34 16.08
C ARG A 102 -5.21 -1.90 14.93
N VAL A 103 -5.09 -0.65 14.48
CA VAL A 103 -5.88 -0.14 13.35
C VAL A 103 -5.53 -0.90 12.08
N ARG A 104 -4.24 -1.12 11.81
CA ARG A 104 -3.76 -1.84 10.63
C ARG A 104 -4.24 -3.30 10.60
N ASP A 105 -4.19 -4.00 11.73
CA ASP A 105 -4.66 -5.38 11.83
C ASP A 105 -6.18 -5.51 11.61
N GLY A 106 -6.92 -4.44 11.86
CA GLY A 106 -8.35 -4.34 11.59
C GLY A 106 -8.70 -3.98 10.14
N ILE A 107 -7.73 -3.63 9.29
CA ILE A 107 -8.00 -3.37 7.86
C ILE A 107 -8.34 -4.72 7.20
N PRO A 108 -9.54 -4.87 6.59
CA PRO A 108 -9.91 -6.12 5.96
C PRO A 108 -8.95 -6.44 4.82
N ARG A 109 -8.37 -7.65 4.86
CA ARG A 109 -7.43 -8.14 3.84
C ARG A 109 -8.06 -8.20 2.44
N ASP A 110 -9.38 -8.36 2.38
CA ASP A 110 -10.13 -8.56 1.12
C ASP A 110 -10.95 -7.33 0.68
N THR A 111 -10.44 -6.12 0.90
CA THR A 111 -11.10 -4.91 0.37
C THR A 111 -10.66 -4.65 -1.07
N LYS A 112 -11.04 -5.56 -1.97
CA LYS A 112 -11.09 -5.32 -3.42
C LYS A 112 -12.17 -4.26 -3.70
N GLY A 113 -11.88 -3.00 -3.44
CA GLY A 113 -12.75 -1.86 -3.73
C GLY A 113 -11.88 -0.61 -3.77
N PHE A 114 -11.73 0.07 -4.90
CA PHE A 114 -12.81 0.67 -5.66
C PHE A 114 -12.73 0.35 -7.18
N ILE A 115 -13.91 0.06 -7.76
CA ILE A 115 -14.30 0.10 -9.19
C ILE A 115 -14.62 -1.21 -9.93
N HIS A 116 -14.26 -2.43 -9.50
CA HIS A 116 -14.81 -3.66 -10.14
C HIS A 116 -15.14 -4.77 -9.16
N ARG A 117 -16.26 -5.48 -9.44
CA ARG A 117 -16.65 -6.74 -8.76
C ARG A 117 -15.57 -7.76 -9.08
N LEU A 118 -14.58 -7.87 -8.20
CA LEU A 118 -13.57 -8.91 -8.30
C LEU A 118 -14.15 -10.17 -7.67
N SER A 119 -14.38 -11.20 -8.48
CA SER A 119 -14.70 -12.54 -7.98
C SER A 119 -13.43 -13.18 -7.43
N GLU A 120 -13.57 -13.88 -6.31
CA GLU A 120 -12.48 -14.66 -5.70
C GLU A 120 -12.74 -16.15 -5.91
N VAL A 121 -11.70 -16.89 -6.29
CA VAL A 121 -11.74 -18.33 -6.48
C VAL A 121 -10.61 -18.94 -5.67
N LEU A 122 -10.96 -19.73 -4.64
CA LEU A 122 -10.00 -20.47 -3.85
C LEU A 122 -9.77 -21.84 -4.47
N VAL A 123 -8.53 -22.11 -4.90
CA VAL A 123 -8.14 -23.41 -5.48
C VAL A 123 -7.18 -24.11 -4.54
N VAL A 124 -7.65 -25.21 -3.94
CA VAL A 124 -6.79 -26.12 -3.17
C VAL A 124 -6.09 -27.05 -4.15
N CYS A 125 -4.77 -27.07 -4.10
CA CYS A 125 -3.96 -27.87 -5.01
C CYS A 125 -2.69 -28.40 -4.34
N GLU A 126 -2.08 -29.43 -4.95
CA GLU A 126 -0.84 -30.02 -4.47
C GLU A 126 0.36 -29.10 -4.74
N ASP A 127 1.31 -29.02 -3.80
CA ASP A 127 2.56 -28.27 -3.98
C ASP A 127 3.54 -29.04 -4.87
N LYS A 128 3.28 -29.02 -6.18
CA LYS A 128 4.14 -29.65 -7.20
C LYS A 128 4.31 -28.76 -8.44
N PRO A 129 5.43 -28.91 -9.18
CA PRO A 129 5.66 -28.14 -10.40
C PRO A 129 4.52 -28.30 -11.42
N GLY A 130 4.11 -27.18 -12.03
CA GLY A 130 3.13 -27.16 -13.12
C GLY A 130 1.68 -26.87 -12.70
N VAL A 131 1.34 -26.99 -11.43
CA VAL A 131 -0.05 -26.81 -10.95
C VAL A 131 -0.59 -25.39 -11.19
N ILE A 132 0.21 -24.35 -10.94
CA ILE A 132 -0.20 -22.97 -11.22
C ILE A 132 -0.42 -22.77 -12.73
N ALA A 133 0.40 -23.41 -13.57
CA ALA A 133 0.26 -23.31 -15.02
C ALA A 133 -1.03 -23.99 -15.51
N GLU A 134 -1.40 -25.12 -14.90
CA GLU A 134 -2.67 -25.81 -15.19
C GLU A 134 -3.88 -24.92 -14.87
N ILE A 135 -3.89 -24.31 -13.69
CA ILE A 135 -4.96 -23.38 -13.27
C ILE A 135 -5.04 -22.17 -14.20
N ALA A 136 -3.90 -21.53 -14.49
CA ALA A 136 -3.85 -20.39 -15.39
C ALA A 136 -4.32 -20.76 -16.81
N THR A 137 -3.96 -21.95 -17.29
CA THR A 137 -4.39 -22.44 -18.62
C THR A 137 -5.89 -22.65 -18.68
N ALA A 138 -6.49 -23.27 -17.66
CA ALA A 138 -7.93 -23.50 -17.60
C ALA A 138 -8.72 -22.18 -17.59
N LEU A 139 -8.27 -21.18 -16.82
CA LEU A 139 -8.89 -19.85 -16.81
C LEU A 139 -8.75 -19.13 -18.15
N ALA A 140 -7.60 -19.26 -18.81
CA ALA A 140 -7.37 -18.66 -20.14
C ALA A 140 -8.25 -19.28 -21.23
N GLN A 141 -8.56 -20.58 -21.15
CA GLN A 141 -9.47 -21.25 -22.11
C GLN A 141 -10.90 -20.71 -22.05
N GLU A 142 -11.32 -20.23 -20.88
CA GLU A 142 -12.65 -19.64 -20.65
C GLU A 142 -12.65 -18.11 -20.74
N ASP A 143 -11.56 -17.50 -21.26
CA ASP A 143 -11.39 -16.05 -21.38
C ASP A 143 -11.51 -15.30 -20.04
N VAL A 144 -11.10 -15.95 -18.94
CA VAL A 144 -11.11 -15.35 -17.59
C VAL A 144 -9.76 -14.71 -17.27
N ASN A 145 -9.74 -13.38 -17.18
CA ASN A 145 -8.55 -12.65 -16.79
C ASN A 145 -8.25 -12.78 -15.29
N ILE A 146 -6.98 -13.01 -14.95
CA ILE A 146 -6.50 -13.06 -13.58
C ILE A 146 -5.92 -11.70 -13.20
N ASN A 147 -6.59 -10.99 -12.30
CA ASN A 147 -6.12 -9.69 -11.82
C ASN A 147 -4.98 -9.82 -10.78
N ASP A 148 -5.03 -10.85 -9.95
CA ASP A 148 -4.04 -11.09 -8.89
C ASP A 148 -4.04 -12.57 -8.48
N ILE A 149 -2.91 -13.09 -7.98
CA ILE A 149 -2.74 -14.45 -7.45
C ILE A 149 -1.96 -14.38 -6.14
N GLU A 150 -2.52 -14.96 -5.08
CA GLU A 150 -1.82 -15.19 -3.82
C GLU A 150 -1.70 -16.70 -3.54
N VAL A 151 -0.50 -17.17 -3.16
CA VAL A 151 -0.27 -18.55 -2.75
C VAL A 151 -0.19 -18.62 -1.24
N VAL A 152 -1.25 -19.14 -0.61
CA VAL A 152 -1.36 -19.26 0.84
C VAL A 152 -1.03 -20.69 1.28
N LYS A 153 -0.09 -20.84 2.23
CA LYS A 153 0.18 -22.14 2.86
C LYS A 153 -0.94 -22.50 3.83
N VAL A 154 -1.77 -23.48 3.47
CA VAL A 154 -2.75 -24.05 4.40
C VAL A 154 -2.01 -24.93 5.40
N ARG A 155 -2.08 -24.59 6.69
CA ARG A 155 -1.62 -25.47 7.78
C ARG A 155 -2.72 -26.51 8.04
N GLU A 156 -2.36 -27.79 8.11
CA GLU A 156 -3.28 -28.84 8.57
C GLU A 156 -3.86 -28.44 9.94
N GLY A 157 -5.17 -28.19 9.99
CA GLY A 157 -5.88 -27.85 11.24
C GLY A 157 -7.00 -26.82 11.14
N MET A 158 -7.14 -26.07 10.04
CA MET A 158 -8.33 -25.24 9.81
C MET A 158 -9.15 -25.83 8.65
N GLY A 159 -10.26 -26.46 9.01
CA GLY A 159 -11.21 -27.02 8.05
C GLY A 159 -11.70 -25.96 7.08
N ALA A 160 -11.84 -26.35 5.82
CA ALA A 160 -12.52 -25.57 4.80
C ALA A 160 -13.94 -25.17 5.30
N PRO A 161 -14.43 -23.96 5.01
CA PRO A 161 -15.86 -23.70 5.10
C PRO A 161 -16.54 -24.59 4.05
N GLY A 162 -17.28 -25.60 4.49
CA GLY A 162 -17.95 -26.54 3.62
C GLY A 162 -19.21 -25.96 2.98
N GLY A 163 -19.53 -26.49 1.80
CA GLY A 163 -20.90 -26.61 1.26
C GLY A 163 -21.41 -25.42 0.48
#